data_AF-A0A524PSX6-F1
#
_entry.id   AF-A0A524PSX6-F1
#
_cell.length_a   1.000
_cell.length_b   1.000
_cell.length_c   1.000
_cell.angle_alpha   90.00
_cell.angle_beta   90.00
_cell.angle_gamma   90.00
#
_symmetry.space_group_name_H-M   'P 1'
#
loop_
_entity.id
_entity.type
_entity.pdbx_description
1 polymer ?
#
loop_
_entity_poly.entity_id
_entity_poly.type
_entity_poly.pdbx_seq_one_letter_code
_entity_poly.pdbx_strand_id
1 'polypeptide(L)'
;MLLFLAIAVVNLVGTHHLDITSERLSYYIRIFGKKIVNRVMDSASIGLIKNSIGGPEDRIQVMSSRGLVAVRKISEKIKGDTSKSPDMSIVGELLSLKDDYIDIPVKSLSLAEKLFIENMILRRIPVSG
;
A
#
# COMPACT_ATOMS: atom_id res chain seq x y z
N MET A 1 -18.00 27.14 20.91
CA MET A 1 -17.65 27.39 19.49
C MET A 1 -16.25 26.87 19.14
N LEU A 2 -15.19 27.27 19.86
CA LEU A 2 -13.81 26.82 19.60
C LEU A 2 -13.62 25.30 19.58
N LEU A 3 -14.30 24.57 20.48
CA LEU A 3 -14.25 23.10 20.52
C LEU A 3 -14.86 22.46 19.27
N PHE A 4 -16.01 22.98 18.80
CA PHE A 4 -16.66 22.50 17.57
C PHE A 4 -15.83 22.82 16.33
N LEU A 5 -15.17 23.98 16.30
CA LEU A 5 -14.26 24.36 15.22
C LEU A 5 -13.01 23.47 15.21
N ALA A 6 -12.44 23.16 16.39
CA ALA A 6 -11.31 22.24 16.51
C ALA A 6 -11.69 20.81 16.08
N ILE A 7 -12.85 20.31 16.51
CA ILE A 7 -13.38 19.00 16.07
C ILE A 7 -13.64 18.99 14.56
N ALA A 8 -14.16 20.08 13.99
CA ALA A 8 -14.39 20.20 12.56
C ALA A 8 -13.08 20.21 11.76
N VAL A 9 -12.05 20.94 12.21
CA VAL A 9 -10.72 20.97 11.58
C VAL A 9 -10.03 19.61 11.66
N VAL A 10 -10.10 18.93 12.80
CA VAL A 10 -9.53 17.58 12.97
C VAL A 10 -10.24 16.55 12.07
N ASN A 11 -11.56 16.68 11.87
CA ASN A 11 -12.30 15.83 10.93
C ASN A 11 -12.12 16.19 9.45
N LEU A 12 -11.66 17.42 9.17
CA LEU A 12 -11.32 17.90 7.82
C LEU A 12 -10.00 17.31 7.33
N VAL A 13 -9.04 17.17 8.25
CA VAL A 13 -7.75 16.55 7.98
C VAL A 13 -7.98 15.05 7.82
N GLY A 14 -7.89 14.57 6.59
CA GLY A 14 -8.07 13.15 6.27
C GLY A 14 -7.18 12.29 7.16
N THR A 15 -7.80 11.40 7.93
CA THR A 15 -7.07 10.47 8.79
C THR A 15 -6.85 9.17 8.03
N HIS A 16 -5.63 8.68 8.04
CA HIS A 16 -5.28 7.40 7.44
C HIS A 16 -5.46 6.30 8.47
N HIS A 17 -5.95 5.14 8.04
CA HIS A 17 -6.19 3.98 8.88
C HIS A 17 -5.67 2.73 8.18
N LEU A 18 -5.02 1.86 8.94
CA LEU A 18 -4.56 0.57 8.46
C LEU A 18 -5.07 -0.54 9.37
N ASP A 19 -6.12 -1.23 8.91
CA ASP A 19 -6.66 -2.39 9.60
C ASP A 19 -5.94 -3.65 9.11
N ILE A 20 -5.27 -4.34 10.01
CA ILE A 20 -4.56 -5.59 9.69
C ILE A 20 -5.18 -6.74 10.49
N THR A 21 -5.61 -7.78 9.79
CA THR A 21 -6.19 -8.99 10.36
C THR A 21 -5.45 -10.22 9.80
N SER A 22 -5.69 -11.39 10.39
CA SER A 22 -5.15 -12.66 9.89
C SER A 22 -5.51 -12.92 8.42
N GLU A 23 -6.67 -12.45 7.98
CA GLU A 23 -7.24 -12.74 6.66
C GLU A 23 -7.04 -11.60 5.65
N ARG A 24 -6.95 -10.35 6.10
CA ARG A 24 -6.88 -9.19 5.21
C ARG A 24 -6.10 -8.02 5.77
N LEU A 25 -5.50 -7.27 4.86
CA LEU A 25 -4.95 -5.95 5.01
C LEU A 25 -5.91 -4.92 4.39
N SER A 26 -6.33 -3.91 5.14
CA SER A 26 -7.21 -2.86 4.64
C SER A 26 -6.66 -1.48 4.96
N TYR A 27 -6.42 -0.66 3.95
CA TYR A 27 -5.98 0.71 4.09
C TYR A 27 -7.08 1.67 3.62
N TYR A 28 -7.43 2.63 4.46
CA TYR A 28 -8.40 3.65 4.06
C TYR A 28 -8.12 5.04 4.60
N ILE A 29 -8.63 6.05 3.88
CA ILE A 29 -8.60 7.45 4.30
C ILE A 29 -10.02 7.84 4.72
N ARG A 30 -10.15 8.34 5.95
CA ARG A 30 -11.41 8.84 6.50
C ARG A 30 -11.41 10.37 6.47
N ILE A 31 -12.34 10.96 5.72
CA ILE A 31 -12.55 12.40 5.62
C ILE A 31 -14.02 12.67 5.97
N PHE A 32 -14.31 13.59 6.90
CA PHE A 32 -15.68 13.85 7.40
C PHE A 32 -16.44 12.59 7.84
N GLY A 33 -15.74 11.64 8.46
CA GLY A 33 -16.34 10.37 8.90
C GLY A 33 -16.59 9.35 7.78
N LYS A 34 -16.38 9.69 6.50
CA LYS A 34 -16.55 8.78 5.35
C LYS A 34 -15.23 8.18 4.89
N LYS A 35 -15.23 6.90 4.54
CA LYS A 35 -14.09 6.22 3.90
C LYS A 35 -14.06 6.61 2.42
N ILE A 36 -12.97 7.24 1.95
CA ILE A 36 -12.87 7.78 0.58
C ILE A 36 -11.95 6.94 -0.29
N VAL A 37 -10.75 6.61 0.21
CA VAL A 37 -9.88 5.62 -0.41
C VAL A 37 -10.03 4.36 0.42
N ASN A 38 -10.38 3.23 -0.18
CA ASN A 38 -10.44 1.94 0.49
C ASN A 38 -9.72 0.90 -0.36
N ARG A 39 -8.60 0.39 0.14
CA ARG A 39 -7.81 -0.64 -0.48
C ARG A 39 -7.81 -1.85 0.42
N VAL A 40 -8.19 -2.99 -0.12
CA VAL A 40 -8.25 -4.25 0.62
C VAL A 40 -7.44 -5.28 -0.14
N MET A 41 -6.58 -6.00 0.58
CA MET A 41 -5.78 -7.09 0.05
C MET A 41 -5.90 -8.28 1.01
N ASP A 42 -6.12 -9.46 0.46
CA ASP A 42 -6.10 -10.71 1.23
C ASP A 42 -4.67 -10.97 1.73
N SER A 43 -4.52 -11.26 3.02
CA SER A 43 -3.23 -11.55 3.64
C SER A 43 -2.53 -12.75 2.98
N ALA A 44 -3.26 -13.74 2.49
CA ALA A 44 -2.71 -14.88 1.75
C ALA A 44 -2.16 -14.49 0.36
N SER A 45 -2.68 -13.40 -0.21
CA SER A 45 -2.26 -12.90 -1.53
C SER A 45 -1.02 -12.00 -1.49
N ILE A 46 -0.59 -11.56 -0.31
CA ILE A 46 0.59 -10.68 -0.15
C ILE A 46 1.84 -11.43 -0.57
N GLY A 47 2.49 -10.93 -1.62
CA GLY A 47 3.74 -11.49 -2.15
C GLY A 47 4.98 -10.71 -1.72
N LEU A 48 4.85 -9.40 -1.49
CA LEU A 48 5.95 -8.54 -1.07
C LEU A 48 5.46 -7.47 -0.11
N ILE A 49 6.24 -7.24 0.95
CA ILE A 49 6.14 -6.06 1.79
C ILE A 49 7.51 -5.38 1.74
N LYS A 50 7.58 -4.19 1.16
CA LYS A 50 8.77 -3.36 1.15
C LYS A 50 8.56 -2.20 2.10
N ASN A 51 9.50 -2.03 3.01
CA ASN A 51 9.50 -0.91 3.93
C ASN A 51 10.68 0.00 3.62
N SER A 52 10.40 1.29 3.50
CA SER A 52 11.40 2.35 3.48
C SER A 52 11.22 3.10 4.80
N ILE A 53 11.99 2.71 5.82
CA ILE A 53 12.08 3.43 7.10
C ILE A 53 13.42 4.16 7.12
N GLY A 54 13.42 5.43 7.52
CA GLY A 54 14.60 6.28 7.64
C GLY A 54 14.91 7.14 6.40
N GLY A 55 13.99 7.21 5.44
CA GLY A 55 14.04 8.11 4.28
C GLY A 55 13.08 9.30 4.39
N PRO A 56 13.24 10.33 3.55
CA PRO A 56 12.32 11.48 3.52
C PRO A 56 10.89 11.10 3.09
N GLU A 57 10.75 9.98 2.39
CA GLU A 57 9.48 9.39 1.93
C GLU A 57 9.26 8.05 2.64
N ASP A 58 9.21 8.04 3.98
CA ASP A 58 8.97 6.81 4.73
C ASP A 58 7.61 6.20 4.36
N ARG A 59 7.67 5.05 3.70
CA ARG A 59 6.51 4.37 3.08
C ARG A 59 6.60 2.87 3.24
N ILE A 60 5.44 2.27 3.47
CA ILE A 60 5.22 0.83 3.44
C ILE A 60 4.46 0.52 2.16
N GLN A 61 5.08 -0.31 1.34
CA GLN A 61 4.57 -0.74 0.05
C GLN A 61 4.22 -2.21 0.15
N VAL A 62 2.95 -2.53 -0.02
CA VAL A 62 2.45 -3.91 -0.02
C VAL A 62 2.00 -4.26 -1.42
N MET A 63 2.51 -5.37 -1.94
CA MET A 63 2.17 -5.86 -3.27
C MET A 63 1.71 -7.31 -3.21
N SER A 64 0.66 -7.63 -3.95
CA SER A 64 0.18 -8.99 -4.08
C SER A 64 1.12 -9.83 -4.97
N SER A 65 1.09 -11.15 -4.81
CA SER A 65 1.83 -12.07 -5.68
C SER A 65 1.44 -11.91 -7.16
N ARG A 66 0.17 -11.61 -7.43
CA ARG A 66 -0.31 -11.29 -8.78
C ARG A 66 0.29 -9.98 -9.30
N GLY A 67 0.38 -8.96 -8.44
CA GLY A 67 1.04 -7.70 -8.77
C GLY A 67 2.51 -7.87 -9.13
N LEU A 68 3.25 -8.69 -8.38
CA LEU A 68 4.65 -9.01 -8.69
C LEU A 68 4.81 -9.64 -10.08
N VAL A 69 3.91 -10.55 -10.45
CA VAL A 69 3.91 -11.17 -11.79
C VAL A 69 3.64 -10.13 -12.88
N ALA A 70 2.69 -9.22 -12.67
CA ALA A 70 2.40 -8.14 -13.61
C ALA A 70 3.59 -7.18 -13.77
N VAL A 71 4.23 -6.75 -12.66
CA VAL A 71 5.45 -5.93 -12.73
C VAL A 71 6.56 -6.61 -13.52
N ARG A 72 6.74 -7.93 -13.34
CA ARG A 72 7.73 -8.71 -14.09
C ARG A 72 7.41 -8.71 -15.60
N LYS A 73 6.17 -8.97 -15.99
CA LYS A 73 5.73 -8.94 -17.39
C LYS A 73 5.92 -7.58 -18.04
N ILE A 74 5.57 -6.51 -17.33
CA ILE A 74 5.80 -5.13 -17.77
C ILE A 74 7.31 -4.88 -17.97
N SER A 75 8.15 -5.29 -17.02
CA SER A 75 9.61 -5.15 -17.11
C SER A 75 10.20 -5.90 -18.31
N GLU A 76 9.74 -7.13 -18.56
CA GLU A 76 10.16 -7.94 -19.71
C GLU A 76 9.73 -7.30 -21.04
N LYS A 77 8.50 -6.77 -21.13
CA LYS A 77 7.99 -6.06 -22.31
C LYS A 77 8.75 -4.76 -22.59
N ILE A 78 9.08 -3.98 -21.57
CA ILE A 78 9.85 -2.73 -21.71
C ILE A 78 11.30 -3.01 -22.14
N LYS A 79 11.91 -4.09 -21.66
CA LYS A 79 13.29 -4.47 -22.05
C LYS A 79 13.38 -5.02 -23.47
N GLY A 80 12.28 -5.55 -24.02
CA GLY A 80 12.26 -6.23 -25.31
C GLY A 80 12.13 -5.33 -26.54
N ASP A 81 11.60 -4.10 -26.41
CA ASP A 81 11.36 -3.23 -27.57
C ASP A 81 11.39 -1.74 -27.19
N THR A 82 12.57 -1.11 -27.25
CA THR A 82 12.78 0.32 -26.97
C THR A 82 12.34 1.24 -28.13
N SER A 83 11.82 0.68 -29.23
CA SER A 83 11.55 1.41 -30.46
C SER A 83 10.07 1.73 -30.73
N LYS A 84 9.14 1.18 -29.94
CA LYS A 84 7.70 1.37 -30.12
C LYS A 84 7.06 2.06 -28.92
N SER A 85 6.13 2.98 -29.22
CA SER A 85 5.26 3.61 -28.23
C SER A 85 4.62 2.58 -27.31
N PRO A 86 4.40 2.88 -26.02
CA PRO A 86 3.84 1.92 -25.06
C PRO A 86 2.56 1.31 -25.60
N ASP A 87 2.60 0.01 -25.85
CA ASP A 87 1.49 -0.78 -26.37
C ASP A 87 0.32 -0.74 -25.38
N MET A 88 -0.91 -0.76 -25.91
CA MET A 88 -2.16 -0.78 -25.15
C MET A 88 -2.21 -1.96 -24.15
N SER A 89 -1.47 -3.04 -24.44
CA SER A 89 -1.29 -4.17 -23.52
C SER A 89 -0.53 -3.82 -22.23
N ILE A 90 0.40 -2.85 -22.25
CA ILE A 90 1.12 -2.37 -21.06
C ILE A 90 0.19 -1.54 -20.18
N VAL A 91 -0.68 -0.74 -20.79
CA VAL A 91 -1.68 0.07 -20.06
C VAL A 91 -2.66 -0.83 -19.31
N GLY A 92 -3.12 -1.92 -19.95
CA GLY A 92 -3.98 -2.92 -19.30
C GLY A 92 -3.32 -3.58 -18.09
N GLU A 93 -2.03 -3.90 -18.19
CA GLU A 93 -1.25 -4.46 -17.07
C GLU A 93 -0.98 -3.44 -15.95
N LEU A 94 -0.80 -2.15 -16.28
CA LEU A 94 -0.67 -1.08 -15.29
C LEU A 94 -1.98 -0.84 -14.52
N LEU A 95 -3.12 -0.93 -15.20
CA LEU A 95 -4.43 -0.77 -14.58
C LEU A 95 -4.74 -1.91 -13.60
N SER A 96 -4.31 -3.13 -13.88
CA SER A 96 -4.50 -4.26 -12.96
C SER A 96 -3.65 -4.14 -11.69
N LEU A 97 -2.50 -3.45 -11.75
CA LEU A 97 -1.67 -3.17 -10.58
C LEU A 97 -2.34 -2.28 -9.55
N LYS A 98 -3.33 -1.46 -9.95
CA LYS A 98 -3.99 -0.49 -9.08
C LYS A 98 -4.59 -1.10 -7.81
N ASP A 99 -5.07 -2.35 -7.90
CA ASP A 99 -5.69 -3.07 -6.79
C ASP A 99 -4.74 -4.11 -6.15
N ASP A 100 -3.62 -4.38 -6.81
CA ASP A 100 -2.57 -5.29 -6.35
C ASP A 100 -1.44 -4.58 -5.61
N TYR A 101 -1.55 -3.26 -5.43
CA TYR A 101 -0.55 -2.43 -4.79
C TYR A 101 -1.20 -1.47 -3.78
N ILE A 102 -0.67 -1.47 -2.56
CA ILE A 102 -1.07 -0.57 -1.48
C ILE A 102 0.18 0.19 -1.03
N ASP A 103 0.09 1.51 -1.04
CA ASP A 103 1.17 2.40 -0.65
C ASP A 103 0.73 3.26 0.54
N ILE A 104 1.43 3.09 1.66
CA ILE A 104 1.03 3.58 2.96
C ILE A 104 2.13 4.50 3.48
N PRO A 105 1.87 5.80 3.66
CA PRO A 105 2.85 6.70 4.26
C PRO A 105 3.04 6.34 5.74
N VAL A 106 4.26 6.02 6.16
CA VAL A 106 4.55 5.61 7.55
C VAL A 106 4.21 6.70 8.55
N LYS A 107 4.35 7.98 8.16
CA LYS A 107 3.94 9.14 8.97
C LYS A 107 2.46 9.12 9.36
N SER A 108 1.62 8.40 8.61
CA SER A 108 0.19 8.32 8.86
C SER A 108 -0.22 7.13 9.72
N LEU A 109 0.74 6.34 10.21
CA LEU A 109 0.51 5.19 11.07
C LEU A 109 0.84 5.54 12.53
N SER A 110 0.06 4.97 13.43
CA SER A 110 0.38 4.91 14.86
C SER A 110 1.61 4.04 15.12
N LEU A 111 2.24 4.22 16.28
CA LEU A 111 3.37 3.39 16.69
C LEU A 111 3.02 1.88 16.73
N ALA A 112 1.81 1.55 17.17
CA ALA A 112 1.34 0.16 17.23
C ALA A 112 1.23 -0.48 15.83
N GLU A 113 0.68 0.25 14.85
CA GLU A 113 0.60 -0.22 13.46
C GLU A 113 1.99 -0.41 12.84
N LYS A 114 2.94 0.48 13.13
CA LYS A 114 4.33 0.35 12.66
C LYS A 114 4.99 -0.92 13.19
N LEU A 115 4.93 -1.13 14.51
CA LEU A 115 5.52 -2.31 15.17
C LEU A 115 4.87 -3.61 14.69
N PHE A 116 3.56 -3.60 14.42
CA PHE A 116 2.86 -4.77 13.92
C PHE A 116 3.31 -5.15 12.50
N ILE A 117 3.50 -4.17 11.61
CA ILE A 117 4.01 -4.40 10.26
C ILE A 117 5.44 -4.91 10.31
N GLU A 118 6.29 -4.33 11.16
CA GLU A 118 7.64 -4.85 11.40
C GLU A 118 7.61 -6.31 11.87
N ASN A 119 6.72 -6.66 12.80
CA ASN A 119 6.54 -8.05 13.25
C ASN A 119 6.05 -8.98 12.12
N MET A 120 5.10 -8.53 11.29
CA MET A 120 4.66 -9.29 10.11
C MET A 120 5.78 -9.53 9.11
N ILE A 121 6.62 -8.52 8.86
CA ILE A 121 7.80 -8.64 7.99
C ILE A 121 8.77 -9.65 8.60
N LEU A 122 9.12 -9.50 9.88
CA LEU A 122 10.03 -10.39 10.60
C LEU A 122 9.54 -11.84 10.65
N ARG A 123 8.23 -12.08 10.71
CA ARG A 123 7.64 -13.43 10.67
C ARG A 123 7.59 -14.05 9.28
N ARG A 124 7.62 -13.25 8.22
CA ARG A 124 7.60 -13.73 6.82
C ARG A 124 9.00 -13.89 6.21
N ILE A 125 10.03 -13.30 6.82
CA ILE A 125 11.42 -13.58 6.47
C ILE A 125 11.81 -14.89 7.17
N PRO A 126 12.09 -15.99 6.44
CA PRO A 126 12.75 -17.12 7.06
C PRO A 126 14.07 -16.62 7.62
N VAL A 127 14.26 -16.74 8.92
CA VAL A 127 15.60 -16.58 9.51
C VAL A 127 16.39 -17.76 8.98
N SER A 128 17.16 -17.55 7.92
CA SER A 128 18.20 -18.48 7.51
C SER A 128 19.24 -18.51 8.63
N GLY A 129 19.01 -19.39 9.59
CA GLY A 129 20.03 -19.88 10.51
C GLY A 129 20.87 -20.96 9.85
#